data_AF-A0A7V2H150-F1
#
_entry.id   AF-A0A7V2H150-F1
#
_cell.length_a   1.000
_cell.length_b   1.000
_cell.length_c   1.000
_cell.angle_alpha   90.00
_cell.angle_beta   90.00
_cell.angle_gamma   90.00
#
_symmetry.space_group_name_H-M   'P 1'
#
loop_
_entity.id
_entity.type
_entity.pdbx_description
1 polymer ?
#
loop_
_entity_poly.entity_id
_entity_poly.type
_entity_poly.pdbx_seq_one_letter_code
_entity_poly.pdbx_strand_id
1 'polypeptide(L)'
;MEAAAPGRVIAGGAFELAEAHATLAEALGPDLAPSLRTAFEWYACRGAFFHNDAHYAGVLFGVWCVAGPRREIVFPRLGLRAGAGPGDWVVFDPFEPHAVLDPGERTYERARYVDARPSVFAGFEIEVNEASRLAFAIADSPRGVELSSRTRINAETGGIE
;
A
#
# COMPACT_ATOMS: atom_id res chain seq x y z
N MET A 1 0.65 23.61 -3.46
CA MET A 1 0.70 22.13 -3.52
C MET A 1 1.47 21.79 -4.79
N GLU A 2 2.70 21.31 -4.64
CA GLU A 2 3.56 20.96 -5.78
C GLU A 2 2.85 19.89 -6.62
N ALA A 3 2.75 20.09 -7.94
CA ALA A 3 2.08 19.12 -8.79
C ALA A 3 2.85 17.80 -8.72
N ALA A 4 2.17 16.70 -8.39
CA ALA A 4 2.76 15.38 -8.27
C ALA A 4 3.65 15.09 -9.48
N ALA A 5 4.93 14.77 -9.26
CA ALA A 5 5.71 14.14 -10.30
C ALA A 5 5.01 12.81 -10.66
N PRO A 6 4.70 12.54 -11.94
CA PRO A 6 3.96 11.35 -12.32
C PRO A 6 4.67 10.10 -11.81
N GLY A 7 3.93 9.20 -11.19
CA GLY A 7 4.44 7.95 -10.65
C GLY A 7 4.89 8.02 -9.19
N ARG A 8 4.92 9.19 -8.57
CA ARG A 8 5.17 9.31 -7.13
C ARG A 8 3.84 9.41 -6.39
N VAL A 9 3.80 8.80 -5.21
CA VAL A 9 2.77 9.04 -4.20
C VAL A 9 3.08 10.36 -3.51
N ILE A 10 2.07 11.22 -3.36
CA ILE A 10 2.17 12.43 -2.53
C ILE A 10 1.60 12.10 -1.15
N ALA A 11 2.41 12.31 -0.11
CA ALA A 11 1.96 12.31 1.27
C ALA A 11 1.28 13.65 1.62
N GLY A 12 0.08 13.58 2.17
CA GLY A 12 -0.74 14.72 2.60
C GLY A 12 -0.69 14.99 4.11
N GLY A 13 0.12 14.23 4.85
CA GLY A 13 0.26 14.33 6.30
C GLY A 13 -0.61 13.33 7.07
N ALA A 14 -0.28 13.17 8.35
CA ALA A 14 -0.94 12.25 9.26
C ALA A 14 -2.19 12.87 9.89
N PHE A 15 -3.16 12.03 10.25
CA PHE A 15 -4.38 12.42 10.94
C PHE A 15 -4.89 11.30 11.84
N GLU A 16 -5.69 11.67 12.84
CA GLU A 16 -6.46 10.74 13.67
C GLU A 16 -7.93 11.14 13.59
N LEU A 17 -8.78 10.20 13.20
CA LEU A 17 -10.22 10.43 13.13
C LEU A 17 -10.94 9.18 13.66
N ALA A 18 -11.57 9.31 14.83
CA ALA A 18 -12.19 8.19 15.52
C ALA A 18 -13.25 7.46 14.67
N GLU A 19 -14.02 8.20 13.86
CA GLU A 19 -15.02 7.62 12.97
C GLU A 19 -14.39 6.78 11.85
N ALA A 20 -13.28 7.26 11.25
CA ALA A 20 -12.55 6.50 10.24
C ALA A 20 -11.88 5.27 10.84
N HIS A 21 -11.28 5.39 12.04
CA HIS A 21 -10.70 4.27 12.77
C HIS A 21 -11.75 3.21 13.08
N ALA A 22 -12.91 3.60 13.64
CA ALA A 22 -13.99 2.67 13.93
C ALA A 22 -14.53 1.98 12.68
N THR A 23 -14.71 2.73 11.59
CA THR A 23 -15.18 2.19 10.30
C THR A 23 -14.22 1.14 9.76
N LEU A 24 -12.92 1.44 9.75
CA LEU A 24 -11.92 0.50 9.26
C LEU A 24 -11.75 -0.69 10.20
N ALA A 25 -11.78 -0.48 11.51
CA ALA A 25 -11.74 -1.54 12.52
C ALA A 25 -12.89 -2.54 12.32
N GLU A 26 -14.12 -2.07 12.09
CA GLU A 26 -15.25 -2.93 11.78
C GLU A 26 -14.99 -3.76 10.50
N ALA A 27 -14.48 -3.13 9.45
CA ALA A 27 -14.20 -3.80 8.17
C ALA A 27 -13.05 -4.82 8.25
N LEU A 28 -12.03 -4.55 9.07
CA LEU A 28 -10.91 -5.46 9.32
C LEU A 28 -11.32 -6.69 10.14
N GLY A 29 -12.42 -6.60 10.89
CA GLY A 29 -12.93 -7.69 11.70
C GLY A 29 -12.12 -7.93 12.98
N PRO A 30 -12.58 -8.89 13.81
CA PRO A 30 -12.08 -9.06 15.18
C PRO A 30 -10.61 -9.50 15.26
N ASP A 31 -10.08 -10.13 14.21
CA ASP A 31 -8.71 -10.67 14.22
C ASP A 31 -7.66 -9.58 13.98
N LEU A 32 -8.00 -8.54 13.21
CA LEU A 32 -7.07 -7.47 12.83
C LEU A 32 -7.37 -6.13 13.50
N ALA A 33 -8.64 -5.84 13.82
CA ALA A 33 -9.04 -4.59 14.46
C ALA A 33 -8.25 -4.23 15.73
N PRO A 34 -7.92 -5.17 16.65
CA PRO A 34 -7.14 -4.85 17.84
C PRO A 34 -5.72 -4.36 17.54
N SER A 35 -5.22 -4.63 16.34
CA SER A 35 -3.87 -4.30 15.88
C SER A 35 -3.84 -3.01 15.03
N LEU A 36 -4.99 -2.41 14.73
CA LEU A 36 -5.08 -1.19 13.94
C LEU A 36 -4.62 0.03 14.74
N ARG A 37 -3.55 0.69 14.28
CA ARG A 37 -3.08 1.95 14.86
C ARG A 37 -4.09 3.09 14.67
N THR A 38 -4.06 4.06 15.57
CA THR A 38 -5.00 5.20 15.58
C THR A 38 -4.73 6.22 14.48
N ALA A 39 -3.45 6.37 14.11
CA ALA A 39 -3.00 7.32 13.11
C ALA A 39 -3.12 6.76 11.69
N PHE A 40 -3.56 7.63 10.79
CA PHE A 40 -3.63 7.41 9.36
C PHE A 40 -2.76 8.44 8.64
N GLU A 41 -2.41 8.17 7.38
CA GLU A 41 -1.72 9.13 6.52
C GLU A 41 -2.45 9.31 5.19
N TRP A 42 -2.55 10.55 4.71
CA TRP A 42 -3.13 10.81 3.40
C TRP A 42 -2.13 10.52 2.29
N TYR A 43 -2.57 9.79 1.28
CA TYR A 43 -1.82 9.59 0.05
C TYR A 43 -2.65 9.93 -1.17
N ALA A 44 -2.04 10.56 -2.15
CA ALA A 44 -2.65 10.76 -3.46
C ALA A 44 -1.65 10.37 -4.56
N CYS A 45 -2.12 9.65 -5.57
CA CYS A 45 -1.30 9.34 -6.73
C CYS A 45 -2.16 9.25 -7.99
N ARG A 46 -1.56 9.57 -9.14
CA ARG A 46 -2.17 9.35 -10.46
C ARG A 46 -1.94 7.93 -10.97
N GLY A 47 -1.28 7.11 -10.17
CA GLY A 47 -0.50 5.92 -10.54
C GLY A 47 0.87 6.04 -9.85
N ALA A 48 1.48 4.91 -9.52
CA ALA A 48 2.80 4.84 -8.88
C ALA A 48 3.67 3.77 -9.56
N PHE A 49 4.94 4.08 -9.81
CA PHE A 49 5.89 3.10 -10.33
C PHE A 49 6.21 2.04 -9.26
N PHE A 50 6.89 0.96 -9.65
CA PHE A 50 7.22 -0.10 -8.70
C PHE A 50 8.23 0.36 -7.63
N HIS A 51 7.85 0.24 -6.37
CA HIS A 51 8.65 0.60 -5.19
C HIS A 51 8.35 -0.35 -4.02
N ASN A 52 9.00 -0.18 -2.89
CA ASN A 52 8.58 -0.74 -1.61
C ASN A 52 8.58 0.36 -0.55
N ASP A 53 7.87 0.11 0.55
CA ASP A 53 7.70 1.04 1.67
C ASP A 53 8.60 0.62 2.85
N ALA A 54 9.82 0.15 2.55
CA ALA A 54 10.76 -0.50 3.46
C ALA A 54 11.20 0.34 4.68
N HIS A 55 10.64 1.53 4.88
CA HIS A 55 10.82 2.37 6.08
C HIS A 55 9.86 2.02 7.22
N TYR A 56 8.79 1.25 6.99
CA TYR A 56 7.91 0.79 8.06
C TYR A 56 8.48 -0.45 8.78
N ALA A 57 8.69 -0.33 10.09
CA ALA A 57 9.18 -1.43 10.93
C ALA A 57 8.10 -1.89 11.92
N GLY A 58 7.95 -3.21 12.08
CA GLY A 58 7.05 -3.81 13.07
C GLY A 58 5.56 -3.68 12.76
N VAL A 59 5.22 -3.34 11.52
CA VAL A 59 3.82 -3.20 11.05
C VAL A 59 3.64 -3.87 9.69
N LEU A 60 2.41 -4.28 9.41
CA LEU A 60 1.91 -4.42 8.03
C LEU A 60 1.35 -3.07 7.61
N PHE A 61 1.50 -2.75 6.33
CA PHE A 61 1.01 -1.49 5.77
C PHE A 61 -0.32 -1.72 5.06
N GLY A 62 -1.25 -0.80 5.24
CA GLY A 62 -2.56 -0.84 4.63
C GLY A 62 -2.89 0.45 3.92
N VAL A 63 -3.69 0.36 2.86
CA VAL A 63 -4.26 1.50 2.16
C VAL A 63 -5.75 1.31 1.97
N TRP A 64 -6.53 2.31 2.31
CA TRP A 64 -7.97 2.39 2.08
C TRP A 64 -8.24 3.46 1.03
N CYS A 65 -8.79 3.07 -0.13
CA CYS A 65 -9.11 4.03 -1.17
C CYS A 65 -10.36 4.81 -0.79
N VAL A 66 -10.20 6.13 -0.61
CA VAL A 66 -11.29 7.03 -0.20
C VAL A 66 -11.96 7.71 -1.38
N ALA A 67 -11.24 7.95 -2.48
CA ALA A 67 -11.75 8.69 -3.63
C ALA A 67 -10.93 8.45 -4.90
N GLY A 68 -11.50 8.85 -6.05
CA GLY A 68 -10.85 8.82 -7.36
C GLY A 68 -11.16 7.57 -8.18
N PRO A 69 -10.47 7.39 -9.33
CA PRO A 69 -10.68 6.23 -10.17
C PRO A 69 -10.18 4.94 -9.50
N ARG A 70 -10.80 3.81 -9.83
CA ARG A 70 -10.31 2.49 -9.44
C ARG A 70 -8.93 2.24 -10.04
N ARG A 71 -8.03 1.69 -9.23
CA ARG A 71 -6.67 1.25 -9.60
C ARG A 71 -6.48 -0.22 -9.25
N GLU A 72 -5.34 -0.76 -9.65
CA GLU A 72 -4.81 -2.03 -9.12
C GLU A 72 -3.51 -1.76 -8.35
N ILE A 73 -3.42 -2.31 -7.15
CA ILE A 73 -2.14 -2.46 -6.45
C ILE A 73 -1.54 -3.78 -6.94
N VAL A 74 -0.41 -3.67 -7.64
CA VAL A 74 0.22 -4.79 -8.35
C VAL A 74 1.44 -5.25 -7.57
N PHE A 75 1.42 -6.51 -7.15
CA PHE A 75 2.51 -7.18 -6.42
C PHE A 75 3.21 -8.17 -7.37
N PRO A 76 4.31 -7.77 -8.02
CA PRO A 76 4.89 -8.48 -9.14
C PRO A 76 5.52 -9.82 -8.72
N ARG A 77 6.12 -9.92 -7.52
CA ARG A 77 6.74 -11.19 -7.08
C ARG A 77 5.69 -12.25 -6.72
N LEU A 78 4.56 -11.80 -6.17
CA LEU A 78 3.44 -12.69 -5.83
C LEU A 78 2.57 -13.03 -7.05
N GLY A 79 2.72 -12.30 -8.16
CA GLY A 79 1.81 -12.40 -9.30
C GLY A 79 0.37 -11.98 -8.95
N LEU A 80 0.21 -11.14 -7.91
CA LEU A 80 -1.08 -10.73 -7.36
C LEU A 80 -1.44 -9.30 -7.78
N ARG A 81 -2.75 -9.07 -7.90
CA ARG A 81 -3.34 -7.77 -8.22
C ARG A 81 -4.55 -7.56 -7.33
N ALA A 82 -4.55 -6.50 -6.56
CA ALA A 82 -5.67 -6.11 -5.72
C ALA A 82 -6.35 -4.88 -6.32
N GLY A 83 -7.64 -4.97 -6.61
CA GLY A 83 -8.43 -3.82 -7.03
C GLY A 83 -8.60 -2.83 -5.88
N ALA A 84 -8.38 -1.55 -6.13
CA ALA A 84 -8.52 -0.47 -5.16
C ALA A 84 -9.35 0.67 -5.75
N GLY A 85 -10.66 0.64 -5.50
CA GLY A 85 -11.58 1.75 -5.75
C GLY A 85 -12.19 2.27 -4.44
N PRO A 86 -12.97 3.37 -4.47
CA PRO A 86 -13.53 3.95 -3.25
C PRO A 86 -14.27 2.92 -2.39
N GLY A 87 -13.84 2.78 -1.13
CA GLY A 87 -14.34 1.78 -0.18
C GLY A 87 -13.46 0.54 -0.02
N ASP A 88 -12.63 0.22 -1.02
CA ASP A 88 -11.74 -0.94 -0.96
C ASP A 88 -10.49 -0.64 -0.12
N TRP A 89 -10.05 -1.63 0.65
CA TRP A 89 -8.78 -1.58 1.38
C TRP A 89 -7.91 -2.80 1.08
N VAL A 90 -6.60 -2.64 1.22
CA VAL A 90 -5.60 -3.69 1.04
C VAL A 90 -4.58 -3.58 2.16
N VAL A 91 -4.19 -4.70 2.77
CA VAL A 91 -3.10 -4.80 3.75
C VAL A 91 -2.04 -5.76 3.23
N PHE A 92 -0.77 -5.37 3.34
CA PHE A 92 0.36 -6.11 2.80
C PHE A 92 1.65 -5.85 3.60
N ASP A 93 2.68 -6.67 3.32
CA ASP A 93 4.02 -6.48 3.87
C ASP A 93 4.67 -5.25 3.20
N PRO A 94 5.10 -4.21 3.95
CA PRO A 94 5.69 -3.00 3.36
C PRO A 94 6.96 -3.27 2.55
N PHE A 95 7.63 -4.40 2.74
CA PHE A 95 8.80 -4.80 1.94
C PHE A 95 8.44 -5.40 0.58
N GLU A 96 7.19 -5.81 0.37
CA GLU A 96 6.75 -6.36 -0.91
C GLU A 96 6.78 -5.26 -1.98
N PRO A 97 7.57 -5.41 -3.06
CA PRO A 97 7.55 -4.49 -4.19
C PRO A 97 6.13 -4.37 -4.74
N HIS A 98 5.69 -3.15 -5.01
CA HIS A 98 4.36 -2.91 -5.54
C HIS A 98 4.27 -1.62 -6.35
N ALA A 99 3.24 -1.53 -7.17
CA ALA A 99 2.89 -0.36 -7.97
C ALA A 99 1.39 -0.07 -7.88
N VAL A 100 1.00 1.15 -8.24
CA VAL A 100 -0.42 1.52 -8.42
C VAL A 100 -0.63 1.77 -9.90
N LEU A 101 -1.37 0.88 -10.57
CA LEU A 101 -1.57 0.91 -12.01
C LEU A 101 -3.05 1.02 -12.39
N ASP A 102 -3.33 1.37 -13.65
CA ASP A 102 -4.65 1.16 -14.24
C ASP A 102 -4.98 -0.34 -14.31
N PRO A 103 -6.26 -0.72 -14.20
CA PRO A 103 -6.66 -2.12 -14.29
C PRO A 103 -6.13 -2.82 -15.55
N GLY A 104 -5.49 -3.98 -15.36
CA GLY A 104 -4.93 -4.79 -16.43
C GLY A 104 -3.53 -4.40 -16.92
N GLU A 105 -3.00 -3.25 -16.50
CA GLU A 105 -1.66 -2.82 -16.91
C GLU A 105 -0.56 -3.63 -16.22
N ARG A 106 0.49 -3.98 -16.96
CA ARG A 106 1.58 -4.83 -16.46
C ARG A 106 2.83 -4.05 -16.11
N THR A 107 2.98 -2.86 -16.67
CA THR A 107 4.14 -2.01 -16.53
C THR A 107 3.70 -0.60 -16.16
N TYR A 108 4.57 0.12 -15.46
CA TYR A 108 4.36 1.54 -15.25
C TYR A 108 4.83 2.33 -16.48
N GLU A 109 3.91 3.06 -17.12
CA GLU A 109 4.21 3.95 -18.24
C GLU A 109 3.89 5.40 -17.88
N ARG A 110 4.92 6.24 -17.73
CA ARG A 110 4.77 7.63 -17.25
C ARG A 110 3.73 8.45 -18.04
N ALA A 111 3.71 8.30 -19.36
CA ALA A 111 2.83 9.06 -20.25
C ALA A 111 1.34 8.82 -19.98
N ARG A 112 0.99 7.64 -19.46
CA ARG A 112 -0.40 7.30 -19.08
C ARG A 112 -0.87 8.05 -17.85
N TYR A 113 0.03 8.36 -16.93
CA TYR A 113 -0.31 8.90 -15.61
C TYR A 113 -0.03 10.40 -15.46
N VAL A 114 0.63 11.02 -16.44
CA VAL A 114 0.97 12.45 -16.37
C VAL A 114 -0.25 13.34 -16.20
N ASP A 115 -1.37 13.03 -16.86
CA ASP A 115 -2.63 13.80 -16.79
C ASP A 115 -3.81 13.01 -16.22
N ALA A 116 -3.55 11.82 -15.67
CA ALA A 116 -4.62 11.00 -15.11
C ALA A 116 -5.22 11.62 -13.83
N ARG A 117 -6.49 11.30 -13.56
CA ARG A 117 -7.13 11.70 -12.30
C ARG A 117 -6.49 10.96 -11.12
N PRO A 118 -6.20 11.65 -10.01
CA PRO A 118 -5.59 11.00 -8.85
C PRO A 118 -6.61 10.14 -8.11
N SER A 119 -6.14 9.02 -7.58
CA SER A 119 -6.81 8.27 -6.52
C SER A 119 -6.25 8.75 -5.18
N VAL A 120 -7.11 8.79 -4.17
CA VAL A 120 -6.77 9.22 -2.81
C VAL A 120 -6.94 8.03 -1.89
N PHE A 121 -5.95 7.81 -1.03
CA PHE A 121 -5.90 6.72 -0.07
C PHE A 121 -5.67 7.27 1.33
N ALA A 122 -6.30 6.66 2.32
CA ALA A 122 -5.90 6.74 3.71
C ALA A 122 -5.00 5.52 3.97
N GLY A 123 -3.70 5.74 4.16
CA GLY A 123 -2.81 4.70 4.64
C GLY A 123 -2.96 4.50 6.13
N PHE A 124 -2.80 3.26 6.56
CA PHE A 124 -2.93 2.84 7.95
C PHE A 124 -1.95 1.71 8.23
N GLU A 125 -1.73 1.45 9.52
CA GLU A 125 -0.76 0.46 9.95
C GLU A 125 -1.43 -0.57 10.86
N ILE A 126 -1.08 -1.84 10.65
CA ILE A 126 -1.46 -2.95 11.51
C ILE A 126 -0.22 -3.39 12.26
N GLU A 127 -0.23 -3.29 13.59
CA GLU A 127 0.88 -3.75 14.42
C GLU A 127 1.13 -5.24 14.22
N VAL A 128 2.39 -5.64 14.08
CA VAL A 128 2.77 -7.05 14.04
C VAL A 128 2.83 -7.60 15.48
N ASN A 129 1.73 -8.17 15.92
CA ASN A 129 1.55 -8.84 17.21
C ASN A 129 1.04 -10.27 17.00
N GLU A 130 0.69 -10.99 18.06
CA GLU A 130 0.22 -12.38 17.96
C GLU A 130 -1.00 -12.54 17.04
N ALA A 131 -1.98 -11.64 17.14
CA ALA A 131 -3.21 -11.71 16.35
C ALA A 131 -2.95 -11.47 14.86
N SER A 132 -2.21 -10.42 14.51
CA SER A 132 -1.90 -10.14 13.10
C SER A 132 -0.93 -11.16 12.50
N ARG A 133 -0.01 -11.72 13.29
CA ARG A 133 0.84 -12.85 12.86
C ARG A 133 0.00 -14.08 12.50
N LEU A 134 -1.00 -14.40 13.32
CA LEU A 134 -1.91 -15.52 13.05
C LEU A 134 -2.74 -15.26 11.79
N ALA A 135 -3.33 -14.06 11.67
CA ALA A 135 -4.17 -13.68 10.53
C ALA A 135 -3.42 -13.71 9.18
N PHE A 136 -2.13 -13.35 9.17
CA PHE A 136 -1.28 -13.34 7.98
C PHE A 136 -0.38 -14.58 7.84
N ALA A 137 -0.54 -15.59 8.71
CA ALA A 137 0.30 -16.79 8.75
C ALA A 137 1.82 -16.48 8.75
N ILE A 138 2.22 -15.44 9.48
CA ILE A 138 3.64 -15.03 9.61
C ILE A 138 4.35 -16.07 10.48
N ALA A 139 5.27 -16.83 9.88
CA ALA A 139 5.98 -17.90 10.57
C ALA A 139 6.89 -17.39 11.70
N ASP A 140 6.96 -18.16 12.80
CA ASP A 140 7.85 -17.86 13.94
C ASP A 140 9.34 -18.08 13.63
N SER A 141 9.64 -18.91 12.63
CA SER A 141 11.00 -19.23 12.20
C SER A 141 11.32 -18.50 10.89
N PRO A 142 12.22 -17.50 10.90
CA PRO A 142 12.55 -16.76 9.70
C PRO A 142 13.29 -17.64 8.69
N ARG A 143 12.84 -17.60 7.44
CA ARG A 143 13.58 -18.04 6.24
C ARG A 143 13.48 -16.91 5.24
N GLY A 144 14.58 -16.51 4.60
CA GLY A 144 14.49 -15.33 3.74
C GLY A 144 15.72 -15.00 2.91
N VAL A 145 15.55 -13.91 2.16
CA VAL A 145 16.57 -13.20 1.39
C VAL A 145 16.60 -11.78 1.95
N GLU A 146 17.80 -11.24 2.18
CA GLU A 146 17.94 -9.87 2.65
C GLU A 146 17.67 -8.90 1.50
N LEU A 147 16.66 -8.05 1.66
CA LEU A 147 16.39 -6.92 0.80
C LEU A 147 16.54 -5.66 1.66
N SER A 148 17.33 -4.71 1.18
CA SER A 148 17.50 -3.44 1.87
C SER A 148 16.83 -2.33 1.06
N SER A 149 16.68 -1.14 1.65
CA SER A 149 16.27 0.07 0.92
C SER A 149 17.24 0.46 -0.22
N ARG A 150 18.39 -0.23 -0.35
CA ARG A 150 19.33 -0.08 -1.47
C ARG A 150 19.16 -1.12 -2.56
N THR A 151 18.40 -2.18 -2.31
CA THR A 151 18.07 -3.18 -3.34
C THR A 151 17.28 -2.47 -4.42
N ARG A 152 17.77 -2.53 -5.67
CA ARG A 152 17.12 -1.83 -6.78
C ARG A 152 15.87 -2.59 -7.18
N ILE A 153 14.79 -1.84 -7.36
CA ILE A 153 13.55 -2.32 -7.96
C ILE A 153 13.42 -1.58 -9.30
N ASN A 154 13.28 -2.35 -10.37
CA ASN A 154 13.01 -1.80 -11.67
C ASN A 154 11.67 -1.06 -11.65
N ALA A 155 11.67 0.25 -11.81
CA ALA A 155 10.48 1.09 -11.64
C ALA A 155 9.34 0.75 -12.61
N GLU A 156 9.64 0.14 -13.76
CA GLU A 156 8.63 -0.18 -14.77
C GLU A 156 8.04 -1.58 -14.60
N THR A 157 8.83 -2.54 -14.11
CA THR A 157 8.47 -3.97 -14.11
C THR A 157 8.39 -4.59 -12.72
N GLY A 158 8.98 -3.96 -11.71
CA GLY A 158 9.07 -4.47 -10.34
C GLY A 158 10.09 -5.59 -10.14
N GLY A 159 10.92 -5.89 -11.15
CA GLY A 159 12.03 -6.83 -11.00
C GLY A 159 13.08 -6.34 -10.00
N ILE A 160 13.64 -7.26 -9.21
CA ILE A 160 14.76 -6.96 -8.30
C ILE A 160 16.08 -7.04 -9.07
N GLU A 161 16.93 -6.04 -8.92
CA GLU A 161 18.24 -5.88 -9.58
C GLU A 161 19.42 -5.89 -8.58
#